data_AF-A0A436V2R7-F1
#
_entry.id   AF-A0A436V2R7-F1
#
_cell.length_a   1.000
_cell.length_b   1.000
_cell.length_c   1.000
_cell.angle_alpha   90.00
_cell.angle_beta   90.00
_cell.angle_gamma   90.00
#
_symmetry.space_group_name_H-M   'P 1'
#
loop_
_entity.id
_entity.type
_entity.pdbx_description
1 polymer ?
#
loop_
_entity_poly.entity_id
_entity_poly.type
_entity_poly.pdbx_seq_one_letter_code
_entity_poly.pdbx_strand_id
1 'polypeptide(L)'
;LGVVASVFVLKLAASAISLGSGFRGGLFFASLFLGALLGKVFAGVMATVSPATGIDPAVAAVVGMTSLAVGVVGAPLTMTFLALESTRDLTLTAVVLAASIMAAMLVRETFGYSFSTWRFHLRGETIRSAHDVGWMRSLTVGSMMRKDVRTIDA
;
A
#
# COMPACT_ATOMS: atom_id res chain seq x y z
N LEU A 1 -1.85 13.93 21.46
CA LEU A 1 -1.80 14.10 19.99
C LEU A 1 -0.44 14.62 19.51
N GLY A 2 0.05 15.75 20.04
CA GLY A 2 1.27 16.42 19.55
C GLY A 2 2.51 15.53 19.45
N VAL A 3 2.79 14.70 20.47
CA VAL A 3 3.94 13.76 20.44
C VAL A 3 3.80 12.70 19.34
N VAL A 4 2.60 12.14 19.13
CA VAL A 4 2.38 11.12 18.11
C VAL A 4 2.55 11.72 16.71
N ALA A 5 2.01 12.92 16.50
CA ALA A 5 2.14 13.63 15.24
C ALA A 5 3.61 14.03 14.94
N SER A 6 4.36 14.51 15.94
CA SER A 6 5.78 14.83 15.75
C SER A 6 6.61 13.59 15.44
N VAL A 7 6.38 12.47 16.15
CA VAL A 7 7.05 11.19 15.85
C VAL A 7 6.70 10.69 14.45
N PHE A 8 5.45 10.83 14.01
CA PHE A 8 5.04 10.47 12.64
C PHE A 8 5.84 11.26 11.59
N VAL A 9 5.89 12.59 11.71
CA VAL A 9 6.61 13.45 10.76
C VAL A 9 8.11 13.16 10.77
N LEU A 10 8.72 13.05 11.96
CA LEU A 10 10.15 12.75 12.10
C LEU A 10 10.50 11.38 11.53
N LYS A 11 9.67 10.35 11.80
CA LYS A 11 9.89 9.01 11.27
C LYS A 11 9.70 8.95 9.76
N LEU A 12 8.70 9.66 9.23
CA LEU A 12 8.45 9.74 7.79
C LEU A 12 9.67 10.35 7.07
N ALA A 13 10.19 11.46 7.60
CA ALA A 13 11.40 12.09 7.09
C ALA A 13 12.62 11.15 7.19
N ALA A 14 12.84 10.53 8.34
CA ALA A 14 13.95 9.58 8.53
C ALA A 14 13.86 8.38 7.58
N SER A 15 12.66 7.84 7.34
CA SER A 15 12.41 6.76 6.39
C SER A 15 12.67 7.20 4.94
N ALA A 16 12.24 8.39 4.55
CA ALA A 16 12.49 8.94 3.22
C ALA A 16 14.00 9.17 2.98
N ILE A 17 14.71 9.75 3.94
CA ILE A 17 16.15 9.99 3.87
C ILE A 17 16.92 8.66 3.78
N SER A 18 16.57 7.68 4.61
CA SER A 18 17.21 6.35 4.61
C SER A 18 17.00 5.61 3.28
N LEU A 19 15.78 5.64 2.72
CA LEU A 19 15.52 5.04 1.42
C LEU A 19 16.22 5.80 0.29
N GLY A 20 16.23 7.13 0.34
CA GLY A 20 16.90 8.00 -0.63
C GLY A 20 18.43 7.84 -0.62
N SER A 21 19.03 7.52 0.54
CA SER A 21 20.46 7.27 0.66
C SER A 21 20.88 5.84 0.22
N GLY A 22 19.96 5.04 -0.32
CA GLY A 22 20.26 3.69 -0.81
C GLY A 22 20.35 2.62 0.28
N PHE A 23 19.83 2.88 1.49
CA PHE A 23 19.83 1.87 2.54
C PHE A 23 19.02 0.63 2.13
N ARG A 24 19.59 -0.56 2.32
CA ARG A 24 18.98 -1.86 1.97
C ARG A 24 18.07 -2.34 3.11
N GLY A 25 17.14 -1.49 3.51
CA GLY A 25 16.13 -1.79 4.53
C GLY A 25 14.83 -2.34 3.95
N GLY A 26 14.11 -3.12 4.76
CA GLY A 26 12.75 -3.56 4.46
C GLY A 26 11.73 -2.44 4.70
N LEU A 27 10.74 -2.33 3.81
CA LEU A 27 9.67 -1.31 3.87
C LEU A 27 8.53 -1.68 4.81
N PHE A 28 8.46 -2.94 5.21
CA PHE A 28 7.34 -3.53 5.92
C PHE A 28 7.10 -2.94 7.31
N PHE A 29 8.09 -3.00 8.20
CA PHE A 29 7.93 -2.45 9.56
C PHE A 29 7.83 -0.93 9.58
N ALA A 30 8.49 -0.26 8.63
CA ALA A 30 8.39 1.19 8.49
C ALA A 30 6.95 1.62 8.15
N SER A 31 6.31 0.93 7.20
CA SER A 31 4.93 1.22 6.81
C SER A 31 3.91 0.84 7.89
N LEU A 32 4.09 -0.31 8.57
CA LEU A 32 3.24 -0.69 9.71
C LEU A 32 3.29 0.37 10.82
N PHE A 33 4.50 0.80 11.21
CA PHE A 33 4.66 1.77 12.28
C PHE A 33 4.12 3.15 11.92
N LEU A 34 4.44 3.66 10.72
CA LEU A 34 3.89 4.93 10.24
C LEU A 34 2.36 4.88 10.14
N GLY A 35 1.80 3.76 9.69
CA GLY A 35 0.35 3.56 9.58
C GLY A 35 -0.33 3.54 10.94
N ALA A 36 0.27 2.87 11.92
CA ALA A 36 -0.24 2.86 13.29
C ALA A 36 -0.29 4.26 13.90
N LEU A 37 0.77 5.06 13.71
CA LEU A 37 0.82 6.45 14.17
C LEU A 37 -0.25 7.29 13.46
N LEU A 38 -0.38 7.15 12.14
CA LEU A 38 -1.39 7.87 11.36
C LEU A 38 -2.81 7.53 11.83
N GLY A 39 -3.10 6.26 12.11
CA GLY A 39 -4.38 5.82 12.67
C GLY A 39 -4.68 6.43 14.04
N LYS A 40 -3.68 6.54 14.93
CA LYS A 40 -3.84 7.22 16.23
C LYS A 40 -4.04 8.73 16.08
N VAL A 41 -3.35 9.37 15.12
CA VAL A 41 -3.58 10.77 14.80
C VAL A 41 -5.00 10.97 14.29
N PHE A 42 -5.47 10.12 13.37
CA PHE A 42 -6.84 10.14 12.86
C PHE A 42 -7.89 10.04 13.98
N ALA A 43 -7.77 9.04 14.85
CA ALA A 43 -8.69 8.88 15.98
C ALA A 43 -8.69 10.11 16.91
N GLY A 44 -7.52 10.68 17.19
CA GLY A 44 -7.44 11.87 18.03
C GLY A 44 -8.01 13.13 17.36
N VAL A 45 -7.94 13.27 16.05
CA VAL A 45 -8.64 14.34 15.31
C VAL A 45 -10.15 14.11 15.35
N MET A 46 -10.61 12.89 15.10
CA MET A 46 -12.04 12.55 15.16
C MET A 46 -12.65 12.74 16.55
N ALA A 47 -11.88 12.51 17.62
CA ALA A 47 -12.31 12.81 18.98
C ALA A 47 -12.59 14.30 19.22
N THR A 48 -12.01 15.21 18.42
CA THR A 48 -12.26 16.66 18.51
C THR A 48 -13.35 17.15 17.55
N VAL A 49 -13.44 16.55 16.35
CA VAL A 49 -14.38 16.98 15.30
C VAL A 49 -15.77 16.34 15.48
N SER A 50 -15.82 15.05 15.83
CA SER A 50 -17.05 14.31 16.03
C SER A 50 -16.93 13.33 17.21
N PRO A 51 -16.99 13.84 18.45
CA PRO A 51 -16.82 13.02 19.66
C PRO A 51 -17.84 11.88 19.77
N ALA A 52 -19.03 12.06 19.18
CA ALA A 52 -20.11 11.08 19.18
C ALA A 52 -19.76 9.77 18.46
N THR A 53 -18.74 9.75 17.61
CA THR A 53 -18.31 8.54 16.88
C THR A 53 -17.64 7.50 17.76
N GLY A 54 -17.09 7.89 18.92
CA GLY A 54 -16.53 6.95 19.90
C GLY A 54 -15.41 6.04 19.34
N ILE A 55 -14.67 6.48 18.33
CA ILE A 55 -13.66 5.65 17.67
C ILE A 55 -12.54 5.30 18.65
N ASP A 56 -12.34 4.00 18.90
CA ASP A 56 -11.22 3.51 19.70
C ASP A 56 -9.88 3.78 18.98
N PRO A 57 -8.94 4.54 19.61
CA PRO A 57 -7.62 4.77 19.06
C PRO A 57 -6.81 3.50 18.75
N ALA A 58 -7.04 2.39 19.47
CA ALA A 58 -6.37 1.12 19.22
C ALA A 58 -6.86 0.48 17.91
N VAL A 59 -8.18 0.45 17.70
CA VAL A 59 -8.80 -0.01 16.46
C VAL A 59 -8.34 0.83 15.27
N ALA A 60 -8.37 2.16 15.39
CA ALA A 60 -7.89 3.06 14.35
C ALA A 60 -6.40 2.87 14.03
N ALA A 61 -5.57 2.57 15.05
CA ALA A 61 -4.16 2.26 14.84
C ALA A 61 -3.96 0.99 14.01
N VAL A 62 -4.72 -0.08 14.29
CA VAL A 62 -4.63 -1.34 13.53
C VAL A 62 -5.11 -1.15 12.08
N VAL A 63 -6.21 -0.41 11.89
CA VAL A 63 -6.71 -0.09 10.55
C VAL A 63 -5.71 0.78 9.77
N GLY A 64 -5.12 1.79 10.40
CA GLY A 64 -4.10 2.63 9.77
C GLY A 64 -2.80 1.87 9.45
N MET A 65 -2.35 1.03 10.38
CA MET A 65 -1.18 0.16 10.23
C MET A 65 -1.30 -0.73 8.99
N THR A 66 -2.43 -1.40 8.85
CA THR A 66 -2.68 -2.37 7.78
C THR A 66 -2.90 -1.70 6.45
N SER A 67 -3.78 -0.69 6.39
CA SER A 67 -4.08 0.05 5.15
C SER A 67 -2.83 0.73 4.54
N LEU A 68 -2.02 1.42 5.34
CA LEU A 68 -0.80 2.05 4.84
C LEU A 68 0.20 1.00 4.34
N ALA A 69 0.35 -0.08 5.09
CA ALA A 69 1.30 -1.12 4.74
C ALA A 69 0.85 -1.91 3.48
N VAL A 70 -0.45 -2.03 3.24
CA VAL A 70 -0.99 -2.52 1.96
C VAL A 70 -0.69 -1.57 0.82
N GLY A 71 -0.84 -0.25 1.00
CA GLY A 71 -0.46 0.72 -0.03
C GLY A 71 1.02 0.64 -0.43
N VAL A 72 1.91 0.41 0.55
CA VAL A 72 3.35 0.31 0.30
C VAL A 72 3.75 -1.05 -0.28
N VAL A 73 3.24 -2.16 0.28
CA VAL A 73 3.67 -3.52 -0.07
C VAL A 73 2.84 -4.13 -1.20
N GLY A 74 1.54 -3.82 -1.28
CA GLY A 74 0.63 -4.34 -2.31
C GLY A 74 -0.02 -5.69 -2.00
N ALA A 75 -0.03 -6.14 -0.73
CA ALA A 75 -0.51 -7.48 -0.34
C ALA A 75 -1.71 -7.43 0.65
N PRO A 76 -2.93 -7.06 0.19
CA PRO A 76 -4.08 -6.81 1.06
C PRO A 76 -4.45 -7.99 1.97
N LEU A 77 -4.47 -9.21 1.45
CA LEU A 77 -4.83 -10.40 2.23
C LEU A 77 -3.79 -10.72 3.31
N THR A 78 -2.50 -10.66 2.96
CA THR A 78 -1.41 -10.96 3.90
C THR A 78 -1.42 -9.98 5.07
N MET A 79 -1.62 -8.69 4.82
CA MET A 79 -1.65 -7.68 5.89
C MET A 79 -2.90 -7.81 6.77
N THR A 80 -4.03 -8.18 6.16
CA THR A 80 -5.26 -8.48 6.88
C THR A 80 -5.09 -9.67 7.82
N PHE A 81 -4.48 -10.76 7.35
CA PHE A 81 -4.24 -11.93 8.20
C PHE A 81 -3.21 -11.67 9.30
N LEU A 82 -2.20 -10.85 9.03
CA LEU A 82 -1.28 -10.42 10.09
C LEU A 82 -2.01 -9.63 11.18
N ALA A 83 -2.94 -8.76 10.78
CA ALA A 83 -3.80 -8.06 11.73
C ALA A 83 -4.66 -9.03 12.54
N LEU A 84 -5.31 -9.98 11.88
CA LEU A 84 -6.10 -11.03 12.53
C LEU A 84 -5.28 -11.82 13.55
N GLU A 85 -4.08 -12.25 13.18
CA GLU A 85 -3.21 -13.03 14.07
C GLU A 85 -2.74 -12.20 15.26
N SER A 86 -2.39 -10.93 15.01
CA SER A 86 -1.96 -9.98 16.04
C SER A 86 -3.06 -9.62 17.03
N THR A 87 -4.28 -9.39 16.55
CA THR A 87 -5.40 -8.92 17.41
C THR A 87 -6.26 -10.07 17.92
N ARG A 88 -6.25 -11.21 17.24
CA ARG A 88 -7.14 -12.36 17.46
C ARG A 88 -8.63 -12.00 17.42
N ASP A 89 -8.98 -10.95 16.68
CA ASP A 89 -10.35 -10.46 16.54
C ASP A 89 -10.80 -10.51 15.07
N LEU A 90 -11.72 -11.44 14.80
CA LEU A 90 -12.28 -11.65 13.46
C LEU A 90 -13.19 -10.50 13.01
N THR A 91 -13.89 -9.84 13.95
CA THR A 91 -14.78 -8.71 13.64
C THR A 91 -13.96 -7.52 13.15
N LEU A 92 -12.87 -7.21 13.84
CA LEU A 92 -11.92 -6.18 13.42
C LEU A 92 -11.26 -6.51 12.08
N THR A 93 -11.01 -7.79 11.82
CA THR A 93 -10.39 -8.24 10.57
C THR A 93 -11.24 -7.91 9.35
N ALA A 94 -12.57 -8.02 9.43
CA ALA A 94 -13.46 -7.63 8.33
C ALA A 94 -13.32 -6.15 7.98
N VAL A 95 -13.25 -5.27 8.99
CA VAL A 95 -13.04 -3.82 8.82
C VAL A 95 -11.68 -3.53 8.21
N VAL A 96 -10.63 -4.18 8.72
CA VAL A 96 -9.26 -4.08 8.21
C VAL A 96 -9.17 -4.53 6.75
N LEU A 97 -9.85 -5.62 6.38
CA LEU A 97 -9.86 -6.12 5.02
C LEU A 97 -10.49 -5.10 4.06
N ALA A 98 -11.64 -4.54 4.43
CA ALA A 98 -12.30 -3.51 3.63
C ALA A 98 -11.39 -2.28 3.45
N ALA A 99 -10.79 -1.78 4.53
CA ALA A 99 -9.85 -0.66 4.48
C ALA A 99 -8.60 -0.97 3.63
N SER A 100 -8.09 -2.20 3.73
CA SER A 100 -6.93 -2.68 2.96
C SER A 100 -7.22 -2.74 1.46
N ILE A 101 -8.40 -3.24 1.07
CA ILE A 101 -8.83 -3.27 -0.33
C ILE A 101 -8.98 -1.84 -0.86
N MET A 102 -9.64 -0.96 -0.11
CA MET A 102 -9.78 0.45 -0.48
C MET A 102 -8.44 1.15 -0.66
N ALA A 103 -7.48 0.91 0.25
CA ALA A 103 -6.13 1.45 0.13
C ALA A 103 -5.40 0.90 -1.11
N ALA A 104 -5.51 -0.41 -1.38
CA ALA A 104 -4.92 -1.02 -2.57
C ALA A 104 -5.49 -0.45 -3.87
N MET A 105 -6.82 -0.26 -3.93
CA MET A 105 -7.49 0.33 -5.09
C MET A 105 -7.08 1.79 -5.27
N LEU A 106 -7.07 2.59 -4.19
CA LEU A 106 -6.67 3.99 -4.26
C LEU A 106 -5.23 4.15 -4.77
N VAL A 107 -4.30 3.36 -4.26
CA VAL A 107 -2.90 3.39 -4.73
C VAL A 107 -2.80 2.97 -6.19
N ARG A 108 -3.58 1.97 -6.62
CA ARG A 108 -3.59 1.53 -8.02
C ARG A 108 -4.13 2.61 -8.95
N GLU A 109 -5.24 3.25 -8.61
CA GLU A 109 -5.85 4.29 -9.46
C GLU A 109 -5.00 5.57 -9.50
N THR A 110 -4.35 5.94 -8.40
CA THR A 110 -3.58 7.19 -8.33
C THR A 110 -2.12 7.04 -8.75
N PHE A 111 -1.51 5.88 -8.50
CA PHE A 111 -0.07 5.66 -8.67
C PHE A 111 0.27 4.52 -9.64
N GLY A 112 -0.71 3.67 -10.00
CA GLY A 112 -0.54 2.50 -10.88
C GLY A 112 0.11 1.29 -10.22
N TYR A 113 1.12 1.51 -9.37
CA TYR A 113 1.92 0.46 -8.72
C TYR A 113 1.98 0.64 -7.21
N SER A 114 2.05 -0.46 -6.47
CA SER A 114 2.52 -0.40 -5.08
C SER A 114 3.99 0.04 -5.04
N PHE A 115 4.46 0.60 -3.93
CA PHE A 115 5.84 1.04 -3.84
C PHE A 115 6.85 -0.11 -4.06
N SER A 116 6.52 -1.32 -3.60
CA SER A 116 7.32 -2.53 -3.83
C SER A 116 7.48 -2.87 -5.32
N THR A 117 6.41 -2.80 -6.10
CA THR A 117 6.42 -3.09 -7.55
C THR A 117 7.02 -1.94 -8.35
N TRP A 118 6.77 -0.70 -7.95
CA TRP A 118 7.36 0.50 -8.56
C TRP A 118 8.90 0.45 -8.59
N ARG A 119 9.54 -0.07 -7.53
CA ARG A 119 11.01 -0.22 -7.50
C ARG A 119 11.55 -1.18 -8.55
N PHE A 120 10.78 -2.20 -8.94
CA PHE A 120 11.15 -3.10 -10.04
C PHE A 120 10.95 -2.42 -11.38
N HIS A 121 9.85 -1.67 -11.52
CA HIS A 121 9.59 -0.88 -12.72
C HIS A 121 10.74 0.11 -13.02
N LEU A 122 11.25 0.80 -11.99
CA LEU A 122 12.43 1.68 -12.13
C LEU A 122 13.72 0.97 -12.56
N ARG A 123 13.81 -0.35 -12.40
CA ARG A 123 14.95 -1.17 -12.83
C ARG A 123 14.76 -1.77 -14.22
N GLY A 124 13.68 -1.42 -14.91
CA GLY A 124 13.30 -2.00 -16.21
C GLY A 124 12.64 -3.38 -16.10
N GLU A 125 12.39 -3.87 -14.88
CA GLU A 125 11.71 -5.14 -14.65
C GLU A 125 10.19 -4.92 -14.68
N THR A 126 9.54 -5.42 -15.72
CA THR A 126 8.08 -5.30 -15.86
C THR A 126 7.38 -6.46 -15.14
N ILE A 127 6.96 -6.22 -13.90
CA ILE A 127 6.14 -7.19 -13.17
C ILE A 127 4.71 -7.09 -13.70
N ARG A 128 4.22 -8.18 -14.29
CA ARG A 128 2.82 -8.30 -14.69
C ARG A 128 1.97 -8.61 -13.47
N SER A 129 1.17 -7.65 -13.01
CA SER A 129 0.17 -7.91 -11.97
C SER A 129 -0.91 -8.84 -12.52
N ALA A 130 -1.51 -9.67 -11.65
CA ALA A 130 -2.63 -10.53 -12.02
C ALA A 130 -3.80 -9.74 -12.64
N HIS A 131 -3.97 -8.47 -12.23
CA HIS A 131 -4.97 -7.57 -12.81
C HIS A 131 -4.60 -7.09 -14.23
N ASP A 132 -3.32 -6.91 -14.52
CA ASP A 132 -2.84 -6.41 -15.82
C ASP A 132 -2.90 -7.52 -16.90
N VAL A 133 -2.74 -8.79 -16.48
CA VAL A 133 -2.91 -9.96 -17.36
C VAL A 133 -4.34 -10.02 -17.93
N GLY A 134 -5.34 -9.56 -17.19
CA GLY A 134 -6.72 -9.49 -17.67
C GLY A 134 -6.88 -8.55 -18.86
N TRP A 135 -6.21 -7.40 -18.85
CA TRP A 135 -6.25 -6.41 -19.93
C TRP A 135 -5.44 -6.88 -21.15
N MET A 136 -4.37 -7.65 -20.93
CA MET A 136 -3.60 -8.22 -22.04
C MET A 136 -4.41 -9.25 -22.85
N ARG A 137 -5.44 -9.88 -22.28
CA ARG A 137 -6.28 -10.86 -23.01
C ARG A 137 -7.09 -10.24 -24.14
N SER A 138 -7.32 -8.93 -24.15
CA SER A 138 -7.97 -8.25 -25.27
C SER A 138 -7.01 -7.86 -26.39
N LEU A 139 -5.69 -8.01 -26.20
CA LEU A 139 -4.69 -7.72 -27.23
C LEU A 139 -4.58 -8.91 -28.21
N THR A 140 -4.81 -8.65 -29.49
CA THR A 140 -4.65 -9.66 -30.55
C THR A 140 -3.25 -9.60 -31.16
N VAL A 141 -2.77 -10.72 -31.69
CA VAL A 141 -1.46 -10.78 -32.39
C VAL A 141 -1.37 -9.71 -33.49
N GLY A 142 -2.44 -9.51 -34.26
CA GLY A 142 -2.48 -8.50 -35.32
C GLY A 142 -2.34 -7.05 -34.80
N SER A 143 -2.73 -6.78 -33.55
CA SER A 143 -2.58 -5.45 -32.92
C SER A 143 -1.18 -5.20 -32.37
N MET A 144 -0.47 -6.26 -31.95
CA MET A 144 0.86 -6.16 -31.33
C MET A 144 2.01 -6.45 -32.28
N MET A 145 1.77 -7.15 -33.39
CA MET A 145 2.79 -7.49 -34.37
C MET A 145 3.33 -6.21 -35.03
N ARG A 146 4.66 -6.07 -35.04
CA ARG A 146 5.35 -5.06 -35.84
C ARG A 146 5.08 -5.32 -37.32
N LYS A 147 4.55 -4.33 -38.02
CA LYS A 147 4.22 -4.45 -39.45
C LYS A 147 5.41 -4.14 -40.37
N ASP A 148 6.53 -3.67 -39.82
CA ASP A 148 7.73 -3.24 -40.56
C ASP A 148 8.74 -4.38 -40.76
N VAL A 149 8.28 -5.53 -41.25
CA VAL A 149 9.15 -6.69 -41.45
C VAL A 149 9.90 -6.57 -42.77
N ARG A 150 11.24 -6.62 -42.73
CA ARG A 150 12.07 -6.70 -43.94
C ARG A 150 12.13 -8.15 -44.42
N THR A 151 11.68 -8.41 -45.65
CA THR A 151 11.81 -9.70 -46.33
C THR A 151 13.02 -9.68 -47.26
N ILE A 152 13.67 -10.84 -47.42
CA ILE A 152 14.78 -11.05 -48.37
C ILE A 152 14.27 -12.01 -49.44
N ASP A 153 14.50 -11.71 -50.71
CA ASP A 153 14.08 -12.58 -51.82
C ASP A 153 14.89 -13.89 -51.82
N ALA A 154 14.25 -14.98 -52.24
CA ALA A 154 14.80 -16.34 -52.24
C ALA A 154 15.71 -16.62 -53.45
#